data_AF-A0A178AKT0-F1
#
_entry.id   AF-A0A178AKT0-F1
#
_cell.length_a   1.000
_cell.length_b   1.000
_cell.length_c   1.000
_cell.angle_alpha   90.00
_cell.angle_beta   90.00
_cell.angle_gamma   90.00
#
_symmetry.space_group_name_H-M   'P 1'
#
loop_
_entity.id
_entity.type
_entity.pdbx_description
1 polymer ?
#
loop_
_entity_poly.entity_id
_entity_poly.type
_entity_poly.pdbx_seq_one_letter_code
_entity_poly.pdbx_strand_id
1 'polypeptide(L)'
;MSDNENNDSGEEMVTKPFKFVTAGMPPPEHHRLPQSGFDARFPNQNQTKHCWQNYVDYHKCIIAKGEEFAPCRQFLLAYRSLCPSGWTTRWDEQREAGIFPHRLDQ
;
A
#
# COMPACT_ATOMS: atom_id res chain seq x y z
N MET A 1 28.23 -35.50 -8.62
CA MET A 1 28.79 -34.73 -7.49
C MET A 1 29.40 -33.52 -8.15
N SER A 2 28.65 -32.42 -8.14
CA SER A 2 28.92 -31.26 -8.99
C SER A 2 30.05 -30.44 -8.40
N ASP A 3 31.01 -30.12 -9.28
CA ASP A 3 32.20 -29.36 -9.00
C ASP A 3 31.88 -27.95 -8.48
N ASN A 4 32.76 -27.54 -7.57
CA ASN A 4 32.81 -26.27 -6.89
C ASN A 4 33.69 -25.33 -7.72
N GLU A 5 33.12 -24.35 -8.43
CA GLU A 5 33.88 -23.28 -9.07
C GLU A 5 33.49 -21.93 -8.48
N ASN A 6 34.31 -21.46 -7.55
CA ASN A 6 34.49 -20.04 -7.28
C ASN A 6 35.24 -19.45 -8.48
N ASN A 7 34.57 -18.61 -9.27
CA ASN A 7 35.24 -17.68 -10.17
C ASN A 7 34.95 -16.25 -9.68
N ASP A 8 35.83 -15.81 -8.79
CA ASP A 8 36.10 -14.41 -8.49
C ASP A 8 36.72 -13.79 -9.74
N SER A 9 35.86 -13.24 -10.60
CA SER A 9 36.31 -12.33 -11.66
C SER A 9 36.16 -10.91 -11.12
N GLY A 10 37.24 -10.41 -10.51
CA GLY A 10 37.37 -9.02 -10.12
C GLY A 10 37.19 -8.12 -11.33
N GLU A 11 36.00 -7.55 -11.49
CA GLU A 11 35.79 -6.44 -12.41
C GLU A 11 36.35 -5.18 -11.73
N GLU A 12 37.53 -4.77 -12.19
CA GLU A 12 38.20 -3.54 -11.78
C GLU A 12 37.18 -2.39 -11.80
N MET A 13 36.89 -1.85 -10.63
CA MET A 13 35.94 -0.75 -10.48
C MET A 13 36.59 0.53 -11.00
N VAL A 14 36.65 0.69 -12.32
CA VAL A 14 37.09 1.92 -12.96
C VAL A 14 36.11 3.01 -12.53
N THR A 15 36.61 3.98 -11.77
CA THR A 15 35.87 5.21 -11.47
C THR A 15 35.73 6.00 -12.76
N LYS A 16 34.77 5.62 -13.59
CA LYS A 16 34.41 6.34 -14.82
C LYS A 16 33.99 7.75 -14.39
N PRO A 17 34.57 8.82 -14.97
CA PRO A 17 34.15 10.17 -14.63
C PRO A 17 32.66 10.29 -14.92
N PHE A 18 31.92 10.87 -13.97
CA PHE A 18 30.50 11.21 -14.15
C PHE A 18 30.37 12.12 -15.36
N LYS A 19 30.08 11.54 -16.52
CA LYS A 19 29.72 12.30 -17.71
C LYS A 19 28.27 12.72 -17.52
N PHE A 20 28.08 14.01 -17.20
CA PHE A 20 26.77 14.64 -17.18
C PHE A 20 26.18 14.61 -18.59
N VAL A 21 25.37 13.59 -18.88
CA VAL A 21 24.48 13.58 -20.05
C VAL A 21 23.24 14.39 -19.69
N THR A 22 23.28 15.66 -20.02
CA THR A 22 22.14 16.59 -19.96
C THR A 22 21.22 16.36 -21.15
N ALA A 23 20.48 15.25 -21.16
CA ALA A 23 19.43 15.02 -22.15
C ALA A 23 18.38 14.02 -21.65
N GLY A 24 17.25 14.55 -21.19
CA GLY A 24 15.95 13.90 -21.39
C GLY A 24 15.65 12.63 -20.60
N MET A 25 16.24 12.40 -19.42
CA MET A 25 15.66 11.42 -18.52
C MET A 25 14.36 12.01 -17.95
N PRO A 26 13.17 11.43 -18.24
CA PRO A 26 11.98 11.85 -17.51
C PRO A 26 12.30 11.71 -16.02
N PRO A 27 11.86 12.65 -15.17
CA PRO A 27 12.06 12.50 -13.73
C PRO A 27 11.60 11.10 -13.35
N PRO A 28 12.36 10.36 -12.49
CA PRO A 28 11.87 9.08 -12.03
C PRO A 28 10.47 9.34 -11.52
N GLU A 29 9.48 8.74 -12.18
CA GLU A 29 8.12 8.77 -11.67
C GLU A 29 8.26 8.07 -10.32
N HIS A 30 8.39 8.86 -9.26
CA HIS A 30 8.11 8.38 -7.94
C HIS A 30 6.68 7.92 -8.09
N HIS A 31 6.50 6.62 -8.29
CA HIS A 31 5.28 5.91 -7.97
C HIS A 31 5.12 6.07 -6.46
N ARG A 32 4.77 7.30 -6.06
CA ARG A 32 4.29 7.64 -4.75
C ARG A 32 2.99 6.88 -4.72
N LEU A 33 3.03 5.70 -4.10
CA LEU A 33 1.82 5.07 -3.61
C LEU A 33 1.04 6.20 -2.95
N PRO A 34 -0.18 6.51 -3.41
CA PRO A 34 -0.94 7.61 -2.88
C PRO A 34 -1.12 7.33 -1.38
N GLN A 35 -0.30 8.00 -0.58
CA GLN A 35 -0.36 7.91 0.85
C GLN A 35 -1.64 8.60 1.26
N SER A 36 -2.39 8.00 2.19
CA SER A 36 -3.56 8.66 2.76
C SER A 36 -3.17 10.07 3.22
N GLY A 37 -3.85 11.08 2.69
CA GLY A 37 -3.63 12.47 3.09
C GLY A 37 -4.01 12.73 4.55
N PHE A 38 -3.77 13.95 5.02
CA PHE A 38 -4.24 14.39 6.33
C PHE A 38 -5.78 14.43 6.35
N ASP A 39 -6.39 13.65 7.24
CA ASP A 39 -7.83 13.68 7.49
C ASP A 39 -8.09 14.48 8.78
N ALA A 40 -8.75 15.64 8.64
CA ALA A 40 -9.07 16.52 9.75
C ALA A 40 -10.00 15.89 10.81
N ARG A 41 -10.71 14.79 10.49
CA ARG A 41 -11.50 14.01 11.45
C ARG A 41 -10.63 13.27 12.46
N PHE A 42 -9.38 12.99 12.09
CA PHE A 42 -8.43 12.22 12.89
C PHE A 42 -7.11 13.00 13.09
N PRO A 43 -7.13 14.15 13.80
CA PRO A 43 -5.96 15.03 13.91
C PRO A 43 -4.90 14.52 14.90
N ASN A 44 -5.23 13.52 15.73
CA ASN A 44 -4.36 13.01 16.78
C ASN A 44 -3.33 12.01 16.23
N GLN A 45 -2.21 11.83 16.92
CA GLN A 45 -1.16 10.87 16.51
C GLN A 45 -1.66 9.42 16.46
N ASN A 46 -2.67 9.07 17.26
CA ASN A 46 -3.27 7.74 17.22
C ASN A 46 -4.25 7.61 16.03
N GLN A 47 -3.76 7.00 14.95
CA GLN A 47 -4.50 6.79 13.70
C GLN A 47 -5.32 5.48 13.66
N THR A 48 -5.48 4.79 14.80
CA THR A 48 -6.25 3.53 14.88
C THR A 48 -7.68 3.69 14.37
N LYS A 49 -8.38 4.77 14.77
CA LYS A 49 -9.74 5.05 14.30
C LYS A 49 -9.78 5.41 12.81
N HIS A 50 -8.75 6.09 12.31
CA HIS A 50 -8.64 6.45 10.89
C HIS A 50 -8.49 5.20 10.02
N CYS A 51 -7.63 4.28 10.42
CA CYS A 51 -7.49 2.96 9.78
C CYS A 51 -8.83 2.19 9.79
N TRP A 52 -9.42 2.02 10.98
CA TRP A 52 -10.67 1.27 11.13
C TRP A 52 -11.81 1.85 10.29
N GLN A 53 -11.97 3.18 10.29
CA GLN A 53 -13.05 3.83 9.56
C GLN A 53 -12.89 3.63 8.04
N ASN A 54 -11.68 3.78 7.50
CA ASN A 54 -11.45 3.55 6.06
C ASN A 54 -11.68 2.09 5.64
N TYR A 55 -11.34 1.12 6.49
CA TYR A 55 -11.61 -0.30 6.23
C TYR A 55 -13.13 -0.56 6.14
N VAL A 56 -13.89 -0.06 7.12
CA VAL A 56 -15.34 -0.18 7.14
C VAL A 56 -15.99 0.54 5.95
N ASP A 57 -15.54 1.77 5.66
CA ASP A 57 -16.10 2.59 4.58
C ASP A 57 -15.86 1.94 3.20
N TYR A 58 -14.69 1.35 2.98
CA TYR A 58 -14.42 0.59 1.76
C TYR A 58 -15.42 -0.55 1.59
N HIS A 59 -15.61 -1.38 2.61
CA HIS A 59 -16.48 -2.54 2.52
C HIS A 59 -17.97 -2.18 2.42
N LYS A 60 -18.40 -1.11 3.08
CA LYS A 60 -19.74 -0.54 2.86
C LYS A 60 -19.92 -0.06 1.42
N CYS A 61 -18.91 0.63 0.89
CA CYS A 61 -18.95 1.20 -0.46
C CYS A 61 -19.09 0.11 -1.53
N ILE A 62 -18.31 -0.97 -1.46
CA ILE A 62 -18.39 -2.07 -2.44
C ILE A 62 -19.71 -2.85 -2.32
N ILE A 63 -20.29 -2.98 -1.12
CA ILE A 63 -21.59 -3.64 -0.93
C ILE A 63 -22.72 -2.78 -1.52
N ALA A 64 -22.68 -1.47 -1.31
CA ALA A 64 -23.74 -0.56 -1.76
C ALA A 64 -23.65 -0.18 -3.25
N LYS A 65 -22.44 -0.06 -3.80
CA LYS A 65 -22.19 0.49 -5.15
C LYS A 65 -21.46 -0.47 -6.09
N GLY A 66 -20.85 -1.55 -5.59
CA GLY A 66 -19.98 -2.43 -6.36
C GLY A 66 -18.52 -1.99 -6.36
N GLU A 67 -17.62 -2.92 -6.70
CA GLU A 67 -16.17 -2.70 -6.69
C GLU A 67 -15.69 -1.74 -7.79
N GLU A 68 -16.45 -1.60 -8.88
CA GLU A 68 -16.13 -0.72 -10.01
C GLU A 68 -16.35 0.77 -9.71
N PHE A 69 -16.98 1.10 -8.58
CA PHE A 69 -17.23 2.48 -8.22
C PHE A 69 -15.91 3.16 -7.84
N ALA A 70 -15.42 4.03 -8.74
CA ALA A 70 -14.12 4.70 -8.60
C ALA A 70 -13.91 5.39 -7.23
N PRO A 71 -14.91 6.02 -6.60
CA PRO A 71 -14.76 6.56 -5.25
C PRO A 71 -14.48 5.53 -4.17
N CYS A 72 -14.90 4.26 -4.28
CA CYS A 72 -14.55 3.24 -3.27
C CYS A 72 -13.02 2.99 -3.23
N ARG A 73 -12.33 3.16 -4.36
CA ARG A 73 -10.87 2.97 -4.46
C ARG A 73 -10.09 3.91 -3.53
N GLN A 74 -10.64 5.07 -3.20
CA GLN A 74 -9.98 6.00 -2.28
C GLN A 74 -9.82 5.38 -0.88
N PHE A 75 -10.86 4.71 -0.39
CA PHE A 75 -10.85 4.05 0.91
C PHE A 75 -9.92 2.84 0.91
N LEU A 76 -9.90 2.09 -0.21
CA LEU A 76 -8.97 0.98 -0.43
C LEU A 76 -7.51 1.40 -0.27
N LEU A 77 -7.13 2.48 -0.94
CA LEU A 77 -5.76 3.01 -0.85
C LEU A 77 -5.46 3.56 0.54
N ALA A 78 -6.43 4.23 1.17
CA ALA A 78 -6.28 4.78 2.50
C ALA A 78 -6.05 3.70 3.56
N TYR A 79 -6.93 2.68 3.68
CA TYR A 79 -6.74 1.67 4.73
C TYR A 79 -5.51 0.79 4.47
N ARG A 80 -5.14 0.52 3.21
CA ARG A 80 -3.91 -0.25 2.90
C ARG A 80 -2.62 0.49 3.26
N SER A 81 -2.63 1.82 3.30
CA SER A 81 -1.48 2.62 3.72
C SER A 81 -1.46 2.91 5.22
N LEU A 82 -2.62 2.97 5.87
CA LEU A 82 -2.76 3.29 7.29
C LEU A 82 -2.73 2.07 8.22
N CYS A 83 -3.32 0.96 7.79
CA CYS A 83 -3.57 -0.19 8.64
C CYS A 83 -2.38 -1.16 8.65
N PRO A 84 -2.01 -1.71 9.82
CA PRO A 84 -1.14 -2.89 9.87
C PRO A 84 -1.79 -4.07 9.13
N SER A 85 -1.01 -4.80 8.33
CA SER A 85 -1.52 -5.95 7.54
C SER A 85 -2.18 -7.02 8.41
N GLY A 86 -1.62 -7.29 9.60
CA GLY A 86 -2.19 -8.27 10.53
C GLY A 86 -3.57 -7.89 11.08
N TRP A 87 -3.94 -6.61 11.05
CA TRP A 87 -5.30 -6.19 11.44
C TRP A 87 -6.29 -6.45 10.30
N THR A 88 -5.93 -6.04 9.08
CA THR A 88 -6.80 -6.24 7.91
C THR A 88 -7.07 -7.72 7.67
N THR A 89 -6.05 -8.59 7.75
CA THR A 89 -6.22 -10.03 7.58
C THR A 89 -7.20 -10.62 8.60
N ARG A 90 -7.08 -10.24 9.89
CA ARG A 90 -8.01 -10.71 10.93
C ARG A 90 -9.44 -10.24 10.69
N TRP A 91 -9.63 -9.01 10.22
CA TRP A 91 -10.95 -8.50 9.89
C TRP A 91 -11.54 -9.17 8.66
N ASP A 92 -10.71 -9.50 7.66
CA ASP A 92 -11.11 -10.26 6.48
C ASP A 92 -11.59 -11.65 6.89
N GLU A 93 -10.82 -12.38 7.72
CA GLU A 93 -11.22 -13.67 8.29
C GLU A 93 -12.54 -13.59 9.06
N GLN A 94 -12.73 -12.55 9.89
CA GLN A 94 -13.98 -12.34 10.63
C GLN A 94 -15.17 -12.09 9.71
N ARG A 95 -14.96 -11.41 8.58
CA ARG A 95 -16.00 -11.12 7.59
C ARG A 95 -16.37 -12.36 6.79
N GLU A 96 -15.38 -13.15 6.38
CA GLU A 96 -15.60 -14.44 5.70
C GLU A 96 -16.31 -15.44 6.63
N ALA A 97 -15.98 -15.45 7.92
CA ALA A 97 -16.65 -16.26 8.93
C ALA A 97 -18.02 -15.71 9.38
N GLY A 98 -18.40 -14.51 8.95
CA GLY A 98 -19.68 -13.88 9.34
C GLY A 98 -19.76 -13.42 10.80
N ILE A 99 -18.63 -13.30 11.51
CA ILE A 99 -18.53 -12.89 12.92
C ILE A 99 -18.04 -11.44 13.10
N PHE A 100 -17.98 -10.67 12.01
CA PHE A 100 -17.49 -9.30 12.04
C PHE A 100 -18.40 -8.40 12.91
N PRO A 101 -17.85 -7.65 13.88
CA PRO A 101 -18.64 -6.96 14.90
C PRO A 101 -19.38 -5.72 14.40
N HIS A 102 -19.20 -5.31 13.13
CA HIS A 102 -19.79 -4.09 12.58
C HIS A 102 -20.69 -4.36 11.38
N ARG A 103 -21.80 -3.62 11.29
CA ARG A 103 -22.77 -3.73 10.19
C ARG A 103 -22.25 -3.05 8.92
N LEU A 104 -22.17 -3.81 7.82
CA LEU A 104 -21.67 -3.35 6.52
C LEU A 104 -22.78 -3.16 5.47
N ASP A 105 -23.99 -3.60 5.79
CA ASP A 105 -25.17 -3.67 4.92
C ASP A 105 -26.10 -2.45 5.03
N GLN A 106 -25.71 -1.43 5.81
CA GLN A 106 -26.55 -0.29 6.18
C GLN A 106 -26.13 1.00 5.45
#